data_AF-A0A6I7P719-F1
#
_entry.id   AF-A0A6I7P719-F1
#
_cell.length_a   1.000
_cell.length_b   1.000
_cell.length_c   1.000
_cell.angle_alpha   90.00
_cell.angle_beta   90.00
_cell.angle_gamma   90.00
#
_symmetry.space_group_name_H-M   'P 1'
#
loop_
_entity.id
_entity.type
_entity.pdbx_description
1 polymer ?
#
loop_
_entity_poly.entity_id
_entity_poly.type
_entity_poly.pdbx_seq_one_letter_code
_entity_poly.pdbx_strand_id
1 'polypeptide(L)'
;MREWRRKIDCVINKLTLIIVINTFFLGFVAAEESPVNWSDSWDSRWRDGGAVLFLEQTADRVEGTYPVLGGTIRGRTEGRILTGEWSDATGTGTFTFAMSPDGRTFMGRFGTGEWWTAERRPAGTSRTLGSADGRTPAASIRSFLQAGNDTRGGRSDRLGPALTLLDFDNIELEEPNPAERLRYAAVLFQILDQLTFRVWDFRTPENGIDEFTTTLRQAGTRVPFALNMRRGERWGEPAWFIVVPPLQQMEAALDRLLERNNGELPHLYEHHQLRSPRDTMRSFIEAWYSDSPDAGDLLLRTLDIRRLAAEEGMLKAQFLKEVLDRIGYVLWQEIDDSRERRAPYLHFRHPEAVVELVRTEQADGSYIWQFSAETMAGVRQLFMALEDMPTDEGVTPVAVSPFFELRNQIRTVDRNLLTQLGPMELWQWLALTVYLLVSIP
;
A
#
# COMPACT_ATOMS: atom_id res chain seq x y z
N MET A 1 57.73 -49.69 10.55
CA MET A 1 57.92 -48.43 11.33
C MET A 1 57.43 -47.16 10.64
N ARG A 2 57.58 -46.97 9.32
CA ARG A 2 57.07 -45.76 8.62
C ARG A 2 55.55 -45.69 8.47
N GLU A 3 54.85 -46.81 8.34
CA GLU A 3 53.38 -46.83 8.26
C GLU A 3 52.68 -46.56 9.60
N TRP A 4 53.34 -46.86 10.72
CA TRP A 4 52.77 -46.65 12.05
C TRP A 4 52.76 -45.16 12.43
N ARG A 5 53.79 -44.40 12.01
CA ARG A 5 53.85 -42.93 12.19
C ARG A 5 52.77 -42.18 11.39
N ARG A 6 52.49 -42.59 10.15
CA ARG A 6 51.44 -41.96 9.33
C ARG A 6 50.01 -42.14 9.88
N LYS A 7 49.74 -43.24 10.57
CA LYS A 7 48.43 -43.45 11.22
C LYS A 7 48.26 -42.61 12.49
N ILE A 8 49.34 -42.36 13.23
CA ILE A 8 49.32 -41.50 14.43
C ILE A 8 49.15 -40.02 14.03
N ASP A 9 49.84 -39.56 12.99
CA ASP A 9 49.71 -38.17 12.51
C ASP A 9 48.31 -37.85 11.96
N CYS A 10 47.62 -38.84 11.37
CA CYS A 10 46.24 -38.70 10.90
C CYS A 10 45.21 -38.66 12.04
N VAL A 11 45.44 -39.41 13.13
CA VAL A 11 44.55 -39.40 14.31
C VAL A 11 44.77 -38.13 15.13
N ILE A 12 46.01 -37.66 15.27
CA ILE A 12 46.32 -36.39 15.95
C ILE A 12 45.70 -35.21 15.19
N ASN A 13 45.81 -35.14 13.85
CA ASN A 13 45.16 -34.08 13.07
C ASN A 13 43.62 -34.10 13.15
N LYS A 14 43.00 -35.28 13.31
CA LYS A 14 41.53 -35.37 13.49
C LYS A 14 41.08 -34.99 14.90
N LEU A 15 41.88 -35.29 15.93
CA LEU A 15 41.59 -34.84 17.31
C LEU A 15 41.84 -33.33 17.49
N THR A 16 42.86 -32.75 16.84
CA THR A 16 43.07 -31.30 16.84
C THR A 16 41.95 -30.55 16.11
N LEU A 17 41.39 -31.12 15.02
CA LEU A 17 40.26 -30.53 14.30
C LEU A 17 38.95 -30.58 15.12
N ILE A 18 38.71 -31.66 15.87
CA ILE A 18 37.51 -31.78 16.73
C ILE A 18 37.59 -30.88 17.97
N ILE A 19 38.79 -30.64 18.51
CA ILE A 19 38.99 -29.67 19.61
C ILE A 19 38.84 -28.24 19.09
N VAL A 20 39.35 -27.92 17.89
CA VAL A 20 39.12 -26.58 17.27
C VAL A 20 37.64 -26.35 16.95
N ILE A 21 36.89 -27.37 16.53
CA ILE A 21 35.45 -27.27 16.28
C ILE A 21 34.63 -27.17 17.58
N ASN A 22 35.01 -27.87 18.66
CA ASN A 22 34.32 -27.72 19.96
C ASN A 22 34.69 -26.43 20.71
N THR A 23 35.90 -25.91 20.56
CA THR A 23 36.29 -24.61 21.13
C THR A 23 35.65 -23.44 20.35
N PHE A 24 35.26 -23.64 19.08
CA PHE A 24 34.44 -22.67 18.33
C PHE A 24 32.97 -22.60 18.81
N PHE A 25 32.48 -23.57 19.59
CA PHE A 25 31.09 -23.60 20.08
C PHE A 25 30.90 -23.12 21.53
N LEU A 26 31.98 -22.87 22.28
CA LEU A 26 31.92 -22.29 23.64
C LEU A 26 32.10 -20.77 23.65
N GLY A 27 32.18 -20.14 22.46
CA GLY A 27 32.13 -18.71 22.26
C GLY A 27 30.71 -18.19 22.00
N PHE A 28 29.68 -18.73 22.65
CA PHE A 28 28.50 -17.89 22.92
C PHE A 28 28.94 -16.87 23.98
N VAL A 29 29.63 -15.84 23.50
CA VAL A 29 29.53 -14.52 24.10
C VAL A 29 28.04 -14.33 24.30
N ALA A 30 27.61 -14.16 25.55
CA ALA A 30 26.29 -13.62 25.82
C ALA A 30 26.20 -12.39 24.92
N ALA A 31 25.40 -12.48 23.86
CA ALA A 31 25.08 -11.30 23.09
C ALA A 31 24.48 -10.37 24.14
N GLU A 32 25.21 -9.32 24.53
CA GLU A 32 24.58 -8.19 25.18
C GLU A 32 23.40 -7.87 24.27
N GLU A 33 22.17 -8.05 24.77
CA GLU A 33 20.98 -7.56 24.09
C GLU A 33 21.31 -6.10 23.78
N SER A 34 21.50 -5.79 22.49
CA SER A 34 21.81 -4.43 22.09
C SER A 34 20.71 -3.56 22.70
N PRO A 35 21.05 -2.46 23.41
CA PRO A 35 20.07 -1.68 24.11
C PRO A 35 18.98 -1.28 23.12
N VAL A 36 17.77 -1.74 23.40
CA VAL A 36 16.67 -1.63 22.48
C VAL A 36 16.23 -0.17 22.42
N ASN A 37 16.39 0.43 21.24
CA ASN A 37 16.07 1.84 21.02
C ASN A 37 14.63 2.00 20.54
N TRP A 38 13.81 2.69 21.32
CA TRP A 38 12.42 3.01 20.99
C TRP A 38 12.28 4.17 20.01
N SER A 39 13.34 4.95 19.78
CA SER A 39 13.31 6.11 18.89
C SER A 39 13.11 5.67 17.44
N ASP A 40 12.02 6.14 16.81
CA ASP A 40 11.75 6.20 15.36
C ASP A 40 10.26 6.54 15.14
N SER A 41 9.83 6.48 13.87
CA SER A 41 8.45 6.29 13.48
C SER A 41 8.02 4.82 13.51
N TRP A 42 6.86 4.60 14.12
CA TRP A 42 6.22 3.29 14.23
C TRP A 42 4.84 3.36 13.61
N ASP A 43 4.53 2.34 12.83
CA ASP A 43 3.22 2.10 12.28
C ASP A 43 2.42 1.25 13.26
N SER A 44 1.41 1.83 13.91
CA SER A 44 0.73 1.19 15.05
C SER A 44 -0.75 0.96 14.85
N ARG A 45 -1.29 -0.04 15.56
CA ARG A 45 -2.67 -0.53 15.48
C ARG A 45 -3.21 -0.90 16.86
N TRP A 46 -4.52 -0.70 17.05
CA TRP A 46 -5.33 -1.15 18.17
C TRP A 46 -6.73 -1.56 17.65
N ARG A 47 -7.64 -1.98 18.54
CA ARG A 47 -8.94 -2.58 18.15
C ARG A 47 -9.70 -1.80 17.08
N ASP A 48 -9.89 -0.50 17.30
CA ASP A 48 -10.76 0.35 16.47
C ASP A 48 -9.99 1.42 15.71
N GLY A 49 -8.67 1.25 15.54
CA GLY A 49 -7.87 2.23 14.83
C GLY A 49 -6.38 1.94 14.76
N GLY A 50 -5.64 2.95 14.33
CA GLY A 50 -4.19 2.93 14.25
C GLY A 50 -3.67 4.36 14.11
N ALA A 51 -2.38 4.53 14.34
CA ALA A 51 -1.69 5.80 14.10
C ALA A 51 -0.21 5.57 13.81
N VAL A 52 0.38 6.48 13.04
CA VAL A 52 1.83 6.65 13.03
C VAL A 52 2.26 7.31 14.34
N LEU A 53 3.02 6.57 15.13
CA LEU A 53 3.65 7.03 16.36
C LEU A 53 5.06 7.53 16.05
N PHE A 54 5.44 8.68 16.59
CA PHE A 54 6.81 9.16 16.60
C PHE A 54 7.30 9.11 18.02
N LEU A 55 8.32 8.27 18.29
CA LEU A 55 8.91 8.11 19.60
C LEU A 55 10.35 8.65 19.59
N GLU A 56 10.75 9.25 20.68
CA GLU A 56 12.11 9.71 20.96
C GLU A 56 12.52 9.22 22.35
N GLN A 57 13.63 8.49 22.41
CA GLN A 57 14.18 7.96 23.65
C GLN A 57 15.42 8.75 24.06
N THR A 58 15.41 9.27 25.29
CA THR A 58 16.57 9.85 25.96
C THR A 58 16.82 9.09 27.26
N ALA A 59 17.91 8.32 27.30
CA ALA A 59 18.22 7.39 28.39
C ALA A 59 17.06 6.40 28.66
N ASP A 60 16.49 6.39 29.87
CA ASP A 60 15.35 5.55 30.24
C ASP A 60 14.00 6.20 29.94
N ARG A 61 13.95 7.45 29.47
CA ARG A 61 12.71 8.17 29.17
C ARG A 61 12.37 8.08 27.69
N VAL A 62 11.11 7.78 27.38
CA VAL A 62 10.56 7.85 26.04
C VAL A 62 9.44 8.86 26.02
N GLU A 63 9.49 9.77 25.06
CA GLU A 63 8.39 10.66 24.73
C GLU A 63 7.94 10.40 23.30
N GLY A 64 6.68 10.66 23.01
CA GLY A 64 6.18 10.47 21.67
C GLY A 64 4.89 11.19 21.36
N THR A 65 4.55 11.20 20.09
CA THR A 65 3.34 11.84 19.56
C THR A 65 2.70 10.98 18.49
N TYR A 66 1.39 11.11 18.34
CA TYR A 66 0.64 10.60 17.20
C TYR A 66 -0.26 11.74 16.65
N PRO A 67 0.30 12.61 15.79
CA PRO A 67 -0.25 13.93 15.49
C PRO A 67 -1.67 13.96 14.93
N VAL A 68 -2.07 12.94 14.16
CA VAL A 68 -3.39 12.89 13.51
C VAL A 68 -4.53 12.89 14.53
N LEU A 69 -4.33 12.25 15.69
CA LEU A 69 -5.31 12.25 16.78
C LEU A 69 -4.97 13.29 17.87
N GLY A 70 -3.94 14.12 17.65
CA GLY A 70 -3.45 15.09 18.63
C GLY A 70 -2.86 14.45 19.89
N GLY A 71 -2.41 13.20 19.81
CA GLY A 71 -2.04 12.44 20.98
C GLY A 71 -0.57 12.48 21.37
N THR A 72 -0.31 12.20 22.65
CA THR A 72 1.01 12.23 23.28
C THR A 72 1.24 10.98 24.11
N ILE A 73 2.51 10.56 24.21
CA ILE A 73 2.97 9.41 24.98
C ILE A 73 4.16 9.86 25.83
N ARG A 74 4.18 9.42 27.09
CA ARG A 74 5.35 9.55 27.97
C ARG A 74 5.53 8.29 28.78
N GLY A 75 6.74 7.77 28.85
CA GLY A 75 7.02 6.53 29.56
C GLY A 75 8.48 6.35 29.94
N ARG A 76 8.74 5.24 30.63
CA ARG A 76 10.07 4.78 31.01
C ARG A 76 10.36 3.37 30.54
N THR A 77 11.59 3.13 30.14
CA THR A 77 12.06 1.84 29.65
C THR A 77 12.80 1.06 30.72
N GLU A 78 12.48 -0.22 30.87
CA GLU A 78 13.25 -1.20 31.62
C GLU A 78 13.53 -2.39 30.71
N GLY A 79 14.78 -2.48 30.21
CA GLY A 79 15.15 -3.43 29.16
C GLY A 79 14.31 -3.25 27.90
N ARG A 80 13.52 -4.26 27.54
CA ARG A 80 12.63 -4.26 26.37
C ARG A 80 11.19 -3.84 26.66
N ILE A 81 10.92 -3.39 27.89
CA ILE A 81 9.59 -2.98 28.31
C ILE A 81 9.54 -1.46 28.41
N LEU A 82 8.52 -0.84 27.81
CA LEU A 82 8.20 0.57 27.97
C LEU A 82 6.85 0.68 28.71
N THR A 83 6.84 1.32 29.86
CA THR A 83 5.60 1.61 30.61
C THR A 83 5.37 3.11 30.69
N GLY A 84 4.11 3.54 30.64
CA GLY A 84 3.84 4.97 30.63
C GLY A 84 2.36 5.34 30.56
N GLU A 85 2.14 6.58 30.16
CA GLU A 85 0.83 7.20 30.00
C GLU A 85 0.68 7.75 28.58
N TRP A 86 -0.53 7.65 28.06
CA TRP A 86 -0.95 8.26 26.81
C TRP A 86 -2.10 9.24 27.07
N SER A 87 -2.23 10.24 26.20
CA SER A 87 -3.31 11.22 26.23
C SER A 87 -3.62 11.74 24.84
N ASP A 88 -4.90 11.83 24.49
CA ASP A 88 -5.41 12.49 23.29
C ASP A 88 -6.81 13.10 23.52
N ALA A 89 -7.48 13.51 22.44
CA ALA A 89 -8.80 14.13 22.50
C ALA A 89 -9.92 13.20 23.03
N THR A 90 -9.70 11.88 23.02
CA THR A 90 -10.67 10.86 23.46
C THR A 90 -10.47 10.46 24.92
N GLY A 91 -9.29 10.72 25.50
CA GLY A 91 -9.04 10.47 26.91
C GLY A 91 -7.56 10.33 27.27
N THR A 92 -7.33 9.71 28.43
CA THR A 92 -6.00 9.44 28.98
C THR A 92 -5.97 8.04 29.57
N GLY A 93 -4.82 7.38 29.53
CA GLY A 93 -4.66 6.09 30.17
C GLY A 93 -3.21 5.65 30.31
N THR A 94 -3.00 4.50 30.93
CA THR A 94 -1.68 3.88 31.05
C THR A 94 -1.47 2.86 29.93
N PHE A 95 -0.20 2.49 29.72
CA PHE A 95 0.16 1.41 28.80
C PHE A 95 1.42 0.65 29.25
N THR A 96 1.55 -0.57 28.74
CA THR A 96 2.77 -1.39 28.84
C THR A 96 3.07 -1.99 27.47
N PHE A 97 4.20 -1.63 26.87
CA PHE A 97 4.68 -2.15 25.59
C PHE A 97 5.92 -3.02 25.80
N ALA A 98 6.06 -4.06 24.98
CA ALA A 98 7.19 -4.97 24.97
C ALA A 98 7.73 -5.08 23.54
N MET A 99 9.02 -4.76 23.35
CA MET A 99 9.65 -4.83 22.04
C MET A 99 10.07 -6.26 21.68
N SER A 100 9.91 -6.61 20.40
CA SER A 100 10.42 -7.86 19.85
C SER A 100 11.95 -7.93 19.93
N PRO A 101 12.54 -9.13 19.98
CA PRO A 101 14.00 -9.29 20.08
C PRO A 101 14.79 -8.65 18.93
N ASP A 102 14.20 -8.53 17.74
CA ASP A 102 14.81 -7.90 16.58
C ASP A 102 14.66 -6.35 16.55
N GLY A 103 13.96 -5.78 17.53
CA GLY A 103 13.74 -4.34 17.63
C GLY A 103 12.82 -3.74 16.56
N ARG A 104 12.15 -4.59 15.76
CA ARG A 104 11.34 -4.17 14.61
C ARG A 104 9.86 -4.03 14.91
N THR A 105 9.36 -4.66 15.96
CA THR A 105 7.95 -4.60 16.34
C THR A 105 7.80 -4.45 17.84
N PHE A 106 6.63 -4.00 18.28
CA PHE A 106 6.24 -4.14 19.68
C PHE A 106 4.79 -4.60 19.79
N MET A 107 4.50 -5.28 20.89
CA MET A 107 3.16 -5.59 21.35
C MET A 107 2.98 -5.00 22.74
N GLY A 108 1.79 -4.54 23.04
CA GLY A 108 1.50 -3.90 24.29
C GLY A 108 0.04 -3.93 24.63
N ARG A 109 -0.27 -3.31 25.77
CA ARG A 109 -1.63 -3.18 26.25
C ARG A 109 -1.89 -1.81 26.83
N PHE A 110 -3.12 -1.34 26.65
CA PHE A 110 -3.71 -0.30 27.46
C PHE A 110 -3.88 -0.77 28.91
N GLY A 111 -3.98 0.16 29.86
CA GLY A 111 -4.34 -0.14 31.25
C GLY A 111 -5.66 -0.89 31.41
N THR A 112 -6.54 -0.81 30.40
CA THR A 112 -7.81 -1.57 30.29
C THR A 112 -7.60 -3.03 29.89
N GLY A 113 -6.40 -3.42 29.46
CA GLY A 113 -6.05 -4.75 28.98
C GLY A 113 -6.20 -4.94 27.45
N GLU A 114 -6.71 -3.94 26.73
CA GLU A 114 -6.80 -3.97 25.27
C GLU A 114 -5.43 -3.92 24.60
N TRP A 115 -5.30 -4.50 23.41
CA TRP A 115 -4.02 -4.64 22.73
C TRP A 115 -3.62 -3.40 21.93
N TRP A 116 -2.31 -3.21 21.81
CA TRP A 116 -1.67 -2.23 20.94
C TRP A 116 -0.45 -2.88 20.30
N THR A 117 -0.35 -2.89 18.98
CA THR A 117 0.84 -3.37 18.26
C THR A 117 1.45 -2.27 17.39
N ALA A 118 2.74 -2.39 17.08
CA ALA A 118 3.35 -1.58 16.04
C ALA A 118 4.52 -2.26 15.36
N GLU A 119 4.82 -1.79 14.15
CA GLU A 119 6.01 -2.13 13.38
C GLU A 119 6.81 -0.87 13.08
N ARG A 120 8.13 -0.96 13.18
CA ARG A 120 9.05 0.14 12.86
C ARG A 120 9.01 0.40 11.36
N ARG A 121 8.84 1.67 10.97
CA ARG A 121 8.87 2.04 9.56
C ARG A 121 10.31 2.06 9.05
N PRO A 122 10.55 1.75 7.76
CA PRO A 122 11.88 1.87 7.18
C PRO A 122 12.44 3.30 7.36
N ALA A 123 13.71 3.41 7.74
CA ALA A 123 14.39 4.70 7.86
C ALA A 123 14.35 5.45 6.51
N GLY A 124 13.97 6.72 6.53
CA GLY A 124 13.74 7.51 5.31
C GLY A 124 12.28 7.53 4.83
N THR A 125 11.38 6.75 5.44
CA THR A 125 9.91 6.95 5.27
C THR A 125 9.39 8.15 6.08
N SER A 126 10.30 8.94 6.64
CA SER A 126 9.98 10.17 7.34
C SER A 126 9.70 11.26 6.32
N ARG A 127 8.46 11.76 6.36
CA ARG A 127 8.00 13.01 5.77
C ARG A 127 7.65 12.98 4.28
N THR A 128 6.48 12.39 4.00
CA THR A 128 5.37 13.09 3.33
C THR A 128 4.12 12.28 3.60
N LEU A 129 3.38 12.64 4.67
CA LEU A 129 1.94 12.75 4.49
C LEU A 129 1.82 13.65 3.25
N GLY A 130 1.52 13.10 2.07
CA GLY A 130 1.52 13.87 0.82
C GLY A 130 0.80 15.18 1.06
N SER A 131 1.38 16.31 0.67
CA SER A 131 0.73 17.60 0.87
C SER A 131 -0.57 17.56 0.08
N ALA A 132 -1.69 17.42 0.79
CA ALA A 132 -2.99 17.30 0.16
C ALA A 132 -3.19 18.53 -0.74
N ASP A 133 -3.40 18.32 -2.04
CA ASP A 133 -3.48 19.39 -3.03
C ASP A 133 -4.92 19.90 -3.10
N GLY A 134 -5.11 21.16 -2.72
CA GLY A 134 -6.40 21.82 -2.69
C GLY A 134 -6.63 22.81 -3.84
N ARG A 135 -5.72 22.92 -4.81
CA ARG A 135 -5.73 24.05 -5.77
C ARG A 135 -6.93 24.06 -6.71
N THR A 136 -7.51 22.89 -6.98
CA THR A 136 -8.70 22.72 -7.83
C THR A 136 -9.66 21.71 -7.20
N PRO A 137 -10.96 21.71 -7.55
CA PRO A 137 -11.90 20.70 -7.06
C PRO A 137 -11.43 19.27 -7.35
N ALA A 138 -10.93 19.02 -8.57
CA ALA A 138 -10.34 17.76 -8.99
C ALA A 138 -9.12 17.35 -8.13
N ALA A 139 -8.23 18.29 -7.81
CA ALA A 139 -7.06 18.02 -6.98
C ALA A 139 -7.46 17.66 -5.54
N SER A 140 -8.43 18.39 -4.98
CA SER A 140 -8.92 18.15 -3.61
C SER A 140 -9.56 16.78 -3.47
N ILE A 141 -10.47 16.42 -4.40
CA ILE A 141 -11.12 15.11 -4.36
C ILE A 141 -10.12 13.99 -4.62
N ARG A 142 -9.16 14.17 -5.53
CA ARG A 142 -8.08 13.20 -5.78
C ARG A 142 -7.27 12.94 -4.52
N SER A 143 -6.80 14.00 -3.86
CA SER A 143 -6.00 13.90 -2.63
C SER A 143 -6.78 13.22 -1.50
N PHE A 144 -8.07 13.52 -1.36
CA PHE A 144 -8.92 12.85 -0.37
C PHE A 144 -9.12 11.37 -0.67
N LEU A 145 -9.40 11.01 -1.92
CA LEU A 145 -9.57 9.62 -2.34
C LEU A 145 -8.26 8.84 -2.22
N GLN A 146 -7.11 9.41 -2.58
CA GLN A 146 -5.80 8.77 -2.39
C GLN A 146 -5.56 8.44 -0.91
N ALA A 147 -5.75 9.42 -0.01
CA ALA A 147 -5.59 9.21 1.42
C ALA A 147 -6.56 8.16 1.98
N GLY A 148 -7.82 8.15 1.53
CA GLY A 148 -8.81 7.13 1.91
C GLY A 148 -8.47 5.74 1.36
N ASN A 149 -7.97 5.66 0.13
CA ASN A 149 -7.52 4.41 -0.46
C ASN A 149 -6.30 3.83 0.28
N ASP A 150 -5.53 4.69 0.94
CA ASP A 150 -4.40 4.30 1.79
C ASP A 150 -4.82 3.87 3.22
N THR A 151 -6.06 4.10 3.67
CA THR A 151 -6.51 3.69 5.03
C THR A 151 -6.75 2.19 5.20
N ARG A 152 -6.39 1.38 4.20
CA ARG A 152 -6.82 -0.03 4.14
C ARG A 152 -6.12 -0.87 5.20
N GLY A 153 -6.85 -1.85 5.74
CA GLY A 153 -6.43 -2.63 6.91
C GLY A 153 -6.77 -1.99 8.27
N GLY A 154 -7.78 -1.09 8.33
CA GLY A 154 -8.24 -0.44 9.56
C GLY A 154 -7.45 0.81 9.97
N ARG A 155 -6.79 1.46 9.01
CA ARG A 155 -5.80 2.53 9.22
C ARG A 155 -6.38 3.91 8.97
N SER A 156 -7.39 4.26 9.76
CA SER A 156 -8.11 5.53 9.63
C SER A 156 -7.18 6.75 9.69
N ASP A 157 -6.08 6.69 10.45
CA ASP A 157 -5.07 7.75 10.54
C ASP A 157 -4.49 8.20 9.18
N ARG A 158 -4.52 7.34 8.16
CA ARG A 158 -4.02 7.68 6.82
C ARG A 158 -4.84 8.78 6.13
N LEU A 159 -6.08 9.05 6.58
CA LEU A 159 -6.86 10.22 6.15
C LEU A 159 -6.34 11.55 6.70
N GLY A 160 -5.47 11.53 7.71
CA GLY A 160 -4.93 12.70 8.40
C GLY A 160 -4.51 13.87 7.49
N PRO A 161 -3.68 13.68 6.44
CA PRO A 161 -3.29 14.78 5.55
C PRO A 161 -4.48 15.41 4.84
N ALA A 162 -5.46 14.60 4.43
CA ALA A 162 -6.61 15.03 3.67
C ALA A 162 -7.69 15.69 4.53
N LEU A 163 -7.64 15.58 5.86
CA LEU A 163 -8.55 16.32 6.76
C LEU A 163 -8.49 17.83 6.55
N THR A 164 -7.35 18.34 6.10
CA THR A 164 -7.16 19.76 5.79
C THR A 164 -7.85 20.22 4.50
N LEU A 165 -8.40 19.28 3.71
CA LEU A 165 -9.23 19.55 2.53
C LEU A 165 -10.72 19.40 2.84
N LEU A 166 -11.09 19.10 4.08
CA LEU A 166 -12.47 18.95 4.48
C LEU A 166 -12.97 20.20 5.18
N ASP A 167 -14.19 20.57 4.83
CA ASP A 167 -14.91 21.68 5.41
C ASP A 167 -16.01 21.13 6.33
N PHE A 168 -15.87 21.44 7.61
CA PHE A 168 -16.73 20.94 8.68
C PHE A 168 -17.77 21.97 9.13
N ASP A 169 -17.87 23.14 8.50
CA ASP A 169 -18.78 24.21 8.97
C ASP A 169 -20.27 23.80 8.97
N ASN A 170 -20.61 22.76 8.21
CA ASN A 170 -21.97 22.25 8.09
C ASN A 170 -22.31 21.11 9.07
N ILE A 171 -21.41 20.76 9.99
CA ILE A 171 -21.71 19.75 11.02
C ILE A 171 -22.28 20.40 12.29
N GLU A 172 -23.00 19.64 13.10
CA GLU A 172 -23.68 20.16 14.31
C GLU A 172 -22.72 20.51 15.48
N LEU A 173 -21.43 20.20 15.35
CA LEU A 173 -20.41 20.44 16.36
C LEU A 173 -19.72 21.79 16.10
N GLU A 174 -19.73 22.69 17.09
CA GLU A 174 -19.09 24.00 16.98
C GLU A 174 -17.57 23.90 16.74
N GLU A 175 -16.89 22.97 17.41
CA GLU A 175 -15.45 22.74 17.26
C GLU A 175 -15.13 21.23 17.35
N PRO A 176 -15.24 20.47 16.25
CA PRO A 176 -14.97 19.04 16.29
C PRO A 176 -13.49 18.76 16.57
N ASN A 177 -13.23 17.88 17.53
CA ASN A 177 -11.88 17.45 17.86
C ASN A 177 -11.28 16.57 16.73
N PRO A 178 -9.96 16.28 16.74
CA PRO A 178 -9.33 15.51 15.67
C PRO A 178 -9.93 14.12 15.43
N ALA A 179 -10.34 13.41 16.49
CA ALA A 179 -10.94 12.09 16.38
C ALA A 179 -12.34 12.18 15.74
N GLU A 180 -13.12 13.20 16.08
CA GLU A 180 -14.42 13.46 15.46
C GLU A 180 -14.26 13.78 13.97
N ARG A 181 -13.36 14.72 13.62
CA ARG A 181 -13.05 15.04 12.22
C ARG A 181 -12.67 13.81 11.41
N LEU A 182 -11.86 12.93 12.01
CA LEU A 182 -11.48 11.68 11.38
C LEU A 182 -12.66 10.73 11.18
N ARG A 183 -13.58 10.62 12.15
CA ARG A 183 -14.80 9.82 12.02
C ARG A 183 -15.67 10.31 10.85
N TYR A 184 -15.92 11.62 10.76
CA TYR A 184 -16.68 12.21 9.65
C TYR A 184 -16.00 11.94 8.29
N ALA A 185 -14.68 12.11 8.21
CA ALA A 185 -13.91 11.81 7.01
C ALA A 185 -14.01 10.32 6.60
N ALA A 186 -13.95 9.41 7.56
CA ALA A 186 -14.06 7.98 7.31
C ALA A 186 -15.43 7.60 6.73
N VAL A 187 -16.52 8.13 7.29
CA VAL A 187 -17.88 7.88 6.77
C VAL A 187 -18.04 8.48 5.37
N LEU A 188 -17.57 9.71 5.15
CA LEU A 188 -17.59 10.33 3.81
C LEU A 188 -16.81 9.47 2.79
N PHE A 189 -15.62 8.98 3.16
CA PHE A 189 -14.86 8.10 2.29
C PHE A 189 -15.60 6.77 2.01
N GLN A 190 -16.24 6.16 3.00
CA GLN A 190 -17.05 4.96 2.80
C GLN A 190 -18.16 5.18 1.77
N ILE A 191 -18.84 6.33 1.82
CA ILE A 191 -19.84 6.72 0.80
C ILE A 191 -19.20 6.81 -0.57
N LEU A 192 -18.08 7.55 -0.71
CA LEU A 192 -17.40 7.73 -1.99
C LEU A 192 -16.86 6.41 -2.55
N ASP A 193 -16.42 5.48 -1.70
CA ASP A 193 -15.94 4.15 -2.10
C ASP A 193 -17.07 3.28 -2.68
N GLN A 194 -18.33 3.56 -2.34
CA GLN A 194 -19.49 2.89 -2.96
C GLN A 194 -19.90 3.48 -4.31
N LEU A 195 -19.26 4.56 -4.78
CA LEU A 195 -19.63 5.28 -6.01
C LEU A 195 -18.62 5.02 -7.13
N THR A 196 -19.03 5.31 -8.37
CA THR A 196 -18.16 5.27 -9.54
C THR A 196 -18.27 6.57 -10.32
N PHE A 197 -17.17 7.31 -10.43
CA PHE A 197 -17.12 8.63 -11.06
C PHE A 197 -15.69 8.96 -11.48
N ARG A 198 -15.51 9.98 -12.31
CA ARG A 198 -14.17 10.38 -12.74
C ARG A 198 -13.76 11.68 -12.07
N VAL A 199 -12.50 11.80 -11.66
CA VAL A 199 -11.99 13.01 -10.99
C VAL A 199 -12.06 14.22 -11.93
N TRP A 200 -11.90 14.03 -13.24
CA TRP A 200 -12.01 15.13 -14.21
C TRP A 200 -13.42 15.73 -14.31
N ASP A 201 -14.46 15.04 -13.78
CA ASP A 201 -15.82 15.59 -13.70
C ASP A 201 -15.90 16.77 -12.71
N PHE A 202 -14.90 16.90 -11.81
CA PHE A 202 -14.74 17.99 -10.85
C PHE A 202 -14.01 19.18 -11.48
N ARG A 203 -14.67 19.79 -12.48
CA ARG A 203 -14.13 20.93 -13.21
C ARG A 203 -13.97 22.13 -12.28
N THR A 204 -12.92 22.93 -12.52
CA THR A 204 -12.77 24.22 -11.84
C THR A 204 -13.88 25.15 -12.34
N PRO A 205 -14.74 25.68 -11.45
CA PRO A 205 -15.75 26.66 -11.82
C PRO A 205 -15.15 27.93 -12.42
N GLU A 206 -15.96 28.69 -13.14
CA GLU A 206 -15.56 30.00 -13.66
C GLU A 206 -15.19 30.96 -12.52
N ASN A 207 -14.37 31.97 -12.84
CA ASN A 207 -13.90 32.94 -11.85
C ASN A 207 -15.08 33.62 -11.13
N GLY A 208 -15.05 33.62 -9.80
CA GLY A 208 -16.07 34.22 -8.94
C GLY A 208 -17.15 33.25 -8.47
N ILE A 209 -17.09 31.97 -8.86
CA ILE A 209 -17.90 30.91 -8.28
C ILE A 209 -17.11 30.24 -7.14
N ASP A 210 -17.63 30.38 -5.92
CA ASP A 210 -17.00 29.83 -4.72
C ASP A 210 -17.68 28.54 -4.21
N GLU A 211 -18.70 28.05 -4.91
CA GLU A 211 -19.39 26.79 -4.59
C GLU A 211 -19.54 25.92 -5.85
N PHE A 212 -19.35 24.61 -5.68
CA PHE A 212 -19.46 23.63 -6.75
C PHE A 212 -20.17 22.38 -6.25
N THR A 213 -21.22 21.95 -6.94
CA THR A 213 -21.95 20.72 -6.62
C THR A 213 -21.91 19.78 -7.82
N THR A 214 -21.62 18.51 -7.57
CA THR A 214 -21.73 17.44 -8.56
C THR A 214 -22.53 16.26 -8.03
N THR A 215 -23.26 15.58 -8.91
CA THR A 215 -24.02 14.37 -8.57
C THR A 215 -23.25 13.15 -9.01
N LEU A 216 -22.77 12.39 -8.04
CA LEU A 216 -22.07 11.12 -8.21
C LEU A 216 -23.07 9.97 -8.20
N ARG A 217 -22.71 8.81 -8.78
CA ARG A 217 -23.62 7.66 -8.88
C ARG A 217 -22.92 6.34 -8.59
N GLN A 218 -23.65 5.41 -7.97
CA GLN A 218 -23.21 4.03 -7.79
C GLN A 218 -23.32 3.25 -9.12
N ALA A 219 -22.27 2.54 -9.50
CA ALA A 219 -22.31 1.66 -10.67
C ALA A 219 -23.32 0.51 -10.49
N GLY A 220 -24.03 0.15 -11.55
CA GLY A 220 -25.07 -0.87 -11.54
C GLY A 220 -26.45 -0.36 -11.08
N THR A 221 -26.54 0.27 -9.91
CA THR A 221 -27.82 0.72 -9.31
C THR A 221 -28.20 2.16 -9.65
N ARG A 222 -27.21 3.01 -9.97
CA ARG A 222 -27.35 4.44 -10.24
C ARG A 222 -27.86 5.29 -9.07
N VAL A 223 -27.86 4.77 -7.84
CA VAL A 223 -28.17 5.53 -6.62
C VAL A 223 -27.30 6.79 -6.59
N PRO A 224 -27.89 8.00 -6.50
CA PRO A 224 -27.15 9.25 -6.55
C PRO A 224 -26.65 9.70 -5.17
N PHE A 225 -25.54 10.43 -5.17
CA PHE A 225 -25.03 11.19 -4.03
C PHE A 225 -24.54 12.56 -4.50
N ALA A 226 -25.03 13.64 -3.89
CA ALA A 226 -24.58 14.99 -4.21
C ALA A 226 -23.36 15.33 -3.35
N LEU A 227 -22.27 15.73 -4.00
CA LEU A 227 -21.06 16.18 -3.34
C LEU A 227 -20.89 17.67 -3.57
N ASN A 228 -20.77 18.41 -2.48
CA ASN A 228 -20.58 19.86 -2.47
C ASN A 228 -19.12 20.18 -2.18
N MET A 229 -18.63 21.22 -2.82
CA MET A 229 -17.30 21.76 -2.63
C MET A 229 -17.37 23.27 -2.52
N ARG A 230 -16.52 23.84 -1.67
CA ARG A 230 -16.48 25.27 -1.40
C ARG A 230 -15.06 25.78 -1.55
N ARG A 231 -14.92 26.96 -2.14
CA ARG A 231 -13.66 27.68 -2.21
C ARG A 231 -13.46 28.46 -0.91
N GLY A 232 -12.24 28.40 -0.38
CA GLY A 232 -11.83 29.16 0.78
C GLY A 232 -10.34 29.43 0.75
N GLU A 233 -9.75 29.63 1.92
CA GLU A 233 -8.33 29.95 2.08
C GLU A 233 -7.65 28.89 2.94
N ARG A 234 -6.50 28.40 2.48
CA ARG A 234 -5.63 27.46 3.20
C ARG A 234 -4.21 27.98 3.15
N TRP A 235 -3.64 28.25 4.33
CA TRP A 235 -2.27 28.77 4.47
C TRP A 235 -1.98 30.05 3.68
N GLY A 236 -2.96 30.95 3.55
CA GLY A 236 -2.80 32.19 2.77
C GLY A 236 -3.09 32.05 1.28
N GLU A 237 -3.41 30.85 0.79
CA GLU A 237 -3.66 30.57 -0.63
C GLU A 237 -5.10 30.09 -0.88
N PRO A 238 -5.71 30.41 -2.03
CA PRO A 238 -7.02 29.88 -2.40
C PRO A 238 -7.00 28.34 -2.50
N ALA A 239 -7.96 27.69 -1.86
CA ALA A 239 -8.12 26.24 -1.89
C ALA A 239 -9.59 25.83 -2.01
N TRP A 240 -9.81 24.64 -2.55
CA TRP A 240 -11.11 23.99 -2.63
C TRP A 240 -11.23 22.94 -1.53
N PHE A 241 -12.32 23.00 -0.79
CA PHE A 241 -12.65 22.09 0.29
C PHE A 241 -13.83 21.22 -0.10
N ILE A 242 -13.83 19.97 0.34
CA ILE A 242 -14.97 19.08 0.26
C ILE A 242 -15.87 19.39 1.46
N VAL A 243 -17.09 19.81 1.19
CA VAL A 243 -18.06 20.14 2.23
C VAL A 243 -18.58 18.83 2.84
N VAL A 244 -18.31 18.63 4.12
CA VAL A 244 -18.74 17.44 4.86
C VAL A 244 -20.23 17.59 5.22
N PRO A 245 -21.11 16.68 4.77
CA PRO A 245 -22.51 16.72 5.18
C PRO A 245 -22.70 16.34 6.66
N PRO A 246 -23.83 16.71 7.29
CA PRO A 246 -24.19 16.24 8.62
C PRO A 246 -24.17 14.71 8.71
N LEU A 247 -23.78 14.17 9.87
CA LEU A 247 -23.58 12.72 10.05
C LEU A 247 -24.84 11.91 9.71
N GLN A 248 -26.01 12.36 10.17
CA GLN A 248 -27.27 11.68 9.89
C GLN A 248 -27.58 11.61 8.39
N GLN A 249 -27.21 12.64 7.61
CA GLN A 249 -27.39 12.62 6.15
C GLN A 249 -26.41 11.66 5.48
N MET A 250 -25.17 11.59 5.98
CA MET A 250 -24.17 10.64 5.50
C MET A 250 -24.58 9.20 5.80
N GLU A 251 -25.04 8.90 7.02
CA GLU A 251 -25.53 7.57 7.40
C GLU A 251 -26.72 7.14 6.52
N ALA A 252 -27.71 8.01 6.33
CA ALA A 252 -28.84 7.74 5.44
C ALA A 252 -28.44 7.60 3.95
N ALA A 253 -27.36 8.27 3.52
CA ALA A 253 -26.81 8.07 2.17
C ALA A 253 -26.09 6.72 2.06
N LEU A 254 -25.32 6.35 3.08
CA LEU A 254 -24.60 5.08 3.13
C LEU A 254 -25.57 3.90 3.15
N ASP A 255 -26.61 3.93 4.00
CA ASP A 255 -27.64 2.87 4.07
C ASP A 255 -28.26 2.60 2.71
N ARG A 256 -28.65 3.66 1.98
CA ARG A 256 -29.20 3.55 0.62
C ARG A 256 -28.20 2.94 -0.38
N LEU A 257 -26.92 3.29 -0.26
CA LEU A 257 -25.87 2.72 -1.11
C LEU A 257 -25.57 1.26 -0.79
N LEU A 258 -25.79 0.83 0.45
CA LEU A 258 -25.54 -0.54 0.91
C LEU A 258 -26.71 -1.49 0.68
N GLU A 259 -27.88 -1.01 0.21
CA GLU A 259 -28.99 -1.89 -0.18
C GLU A 259 -28.56 -2.98 -1.19
N ARG A 260 -27.60 -2.68 -2.08
CA ARG A 260 -27.03 -3.67 -3.03
C ARG A 260 -26.28 -4.82 -2.35
N ASN A 261 -25.85 -4.62 -1.12
CA ASN A 261 -25.10 -5.54 -0.28
C ASN A 261 -25.90 -5.92 0.98
N ASN A 262 -27.23 -5.92 0.90
CA ASN A 262 -28.14 -6.25 2.02
C ASN A 262 -27.94 -5.37 3.27
N GLY A 263 -27.53 -4.11 3.09
CA GLY A 263 -27.33 -3.16 4.18
C GLY A 263 -25.98 -3.29 4.90
N GLU A 264 -25.08 -4.17 4.44
CA GLU A 264 -23.77 -4.37 5.05
C GLU A 264 -22.65 -3.73 4.23
N LEU A 265 -21.66 -3.17 4.92
CA LEU A 265 -20.40 -2.75 4.30
C LEU A 265 -19.69 -3.99 3.73
N PRO A 266 -19.16 -3.92 2.49
CA PRO A 266 -18.34 -4.98 1.95
C PRO A 266 -17.19 -5.35 2.87
N HIS A 267 -16.94 -6.65 3.01
CA HIS A 267 -15.81 -7.12 3.82
C HIS A 267 -14.49 -6.62 3.21
N LEU A 268 -13.48 -6.32 4.05
CA LEU A 268 -12.19 -5.75 3.61
C LEU A 268 -11.56 -6.51 2.43
N TYR A 269 -11.63 -7.85 2.47
CA TYR A 269 -11.08 -8.75 1.46
C TYR A 269 -12.12 -9.29 0.46
N GLU A 270 -13.35 -8.77 0.44
CA GLU A 270 -14.39 -9.25 -0.49
C GLU A 270 -13.96 -9.10 -1.96
N HIS A 271 -13.18 -8.05 -2.25
CA HIS A 271 -12.64 -7.79 -3.57
C HIS A 271 -11.71 -8.91 -4.10
N HIS A 272 -11.18 -9.80 -3.24
CA HIS A 272 -10.42 -10.99 -3.67
C HIS A 272 -11.26 -12.03 -4.44
N GLN A 273 -12.57 -11.81 -4.50
CA GLN A 273 -13.51 -12.60 -5.29
C GLN A 273 -13.57 -12.13 -6.76
N LEU A 274 -12.94 -11.00 -7.10
CA LEU A 274 -12.73 -10.54 -8.48
C LEU A 274 -14.05 -10.41 -9.27
N ARG A 275 -15.11 -9.88 -8.62
CA ARG A 275 -16.47 -9.85 -9.20
C ARG A 275 -16.72 -8.63 -10.09
N SER A 276 -15.88 -7.61 -10.01
CA SER A 276 -15.91 -6.41 -10.84
C SER A 276 -14.50 -6.07 -11.38
N PRO A 277 -14.39 -5.22 -12.41
CA PRO A 277 -13.11 -4.66 -12.82
C PRO A 277 -12.38 -3.96 -11.66
N ARG A 278 -13.12 -3.25 -10.79
CA ARG A 278 -12.59 -2.60 -9.60
C ARG A 278 -11.98 -3.63 -8.66
N ASP A 279 -12.68 -4.71 -8.37
CA ASP A 279 -12.21 -5.78 -7.49
C ASP A 279 -10.87 -6.35 -7.99
N THR A 280 -10.79 -6.65 -9.29
CA THR A 280 -9.57 -7.22 -9.88
C THR A 280 -8.40 -6.26 -9.89
N MET A 281 -8.62 -5.00 -10.30
CA MET A 281 -7.55 -3.99 -10.28
C MET A 281 -7.05 -3.76 -8.84
N ARG A 282 -7.98 -3.69 -7.88
CA ARG A 282 -7.68 -3.52 -6.46
C ARG A 282 -6.87 -4.69 -5.92
N SER A 283 -7.33 -5.93 -6.14
CA SER A 283 -6.60 -7.12 -5.70
C SER A 283 -5.21 -7.23 -6.33
N PHE A 284 -5.08 -6.89 -7.61
CA PHE A 284 -3.78 -6.90 -8.29
C PHE A 284 -2.80 -5.92 -7.63
N ILE A 285 -3.22 -4.68 -7.38
CA ILE A 285 -2.35 -3.66 -6.79
C ILE A 285 -2.06 -3.96 -5.31
N GLU A 286 -3.07 -4.34 -4.52
CA GLU A 286 -2.89 -4.63 -3.09
C GLU A 286 -2.00 -5.86 -2.84
N ALA A 287 -2.04 -6.86 -3.73
CA ALA A 287 -1.20 -8.04 -3.60
C ALA A 287 0.32 -7.72 -3.60
N TRP A 288 0.75 -6.63 -4.26
CA TRP A 288 2.16 -6.22 -4.26
C TRP A 288 2.66 -5.68 -2.93
N TYR A 289 1.76 -5.22 -2.07
CA TYR A 289 2.09 -4.64 -0.76
C TYR A 289 1.70 -5.57 0.40
N SER A 290 1.21 -6.77 0.07
CA SER A 290 0.78 -7.75 1.05
C SER A 290 1.93 -8.65 1.46
N ASP A 291 2.16 -8.77 2.77
CA ASP A 291 3.08 -9.75 3.35
C ASP A 291 2.46 -11.16 3.48
N SER A 292 1.23 -11.35 2.98
CA SER A 292 0.55 -12.64 3.01
C SER A 292 1.30 -13.67 2.14
N PRO A 293 1.49 -14.91 2.61
CA PRO A 293 2.09 -15.98 1.79
C PRO A 293 1.28 -16.25 0.51
N ASP A 294 -0.02 -15.96 0.52
CA ASP A 294 -0.93 -16.21 -0.62
C ASP A 294 -1.00 -15.02 -1.60
N ALA A 295 -0.21 -13.95 -1.38
CA ALA A 295 -0.26 -12.74 -2.20
C ALA A 295 0.09 -13.04 -3.68
N GLY A 296 1.06 -13.93 -3.92
CA GLY A 296 1.43 -14.37 -5.26
C GLY A 296 0.29 -15.10 -5.98
N ASP A 297 -0.42 -15.98 -5.28
CA ASP A 297 -1.56 -16.71 -5.83
C ASP A 297 -2.73 -15.77 -6.15
N LEU A 298 -3.03 -14.81 -5.27
CA LEU A 298 -4.03 -13.79 -5.53
C LEU A 298 -3.67 -12.96 -6.76
N LEU A 299 -2.41 -12.55 -6.88
CA LEU A 299 -1.92 -11.79 -8.01
C LEU A 299 -2.06 -12.58 -9.31
N LEU A 300 -1.64 -13.85 -9.35
CA LEU A 300 -1.81 -14.69 -10.54
C LEU A 300 -3.28 -14.93 -10.89
N ARG A 301 -4.16 -15.05 -9.89
CA ARG A 301 -5.62 -15.17 -10.12
C ARG A 301 -6.21 -13.94 -10.82
N THR A 302 -5.60 -12.76 -10.70
CA THR A 302 -6.05 -11.56 -11.42
C THR A 302 -5.65 -11.54 -12.90
N LEU A 303 -4.82 -12.48 -13.37
CA LEU A 303 -4.26 -12.50 -14.71
C LEU A 303 -4.81 -13.69 -15.52
N ASP A 304 -5.13 -13.47 -16.81
CA ASP A 304 -5.40 -14.58 -17.72
C ASP A 304 -4.08 -15.23 -18.18
N ILE A 305 -3.60 -16.18 -17.37
CA ILE A 305 -2.35 -16.92 -17.57
C ILE A 305 -2.57 -18.32 -18.13
N ARG A 306 -3.74 -18.65 -18.70
CA ARG A 306 -4.04 -20.02 -19.18
C ARG A 306 -3.06 -20.58 -20.21
N ARG A 307 -2.24 -19.71 -20.81
CA ARG A 307 -1.21 -20.02 -21.80
C ARG A 307 0.22 -19.80 -21.29
N LEU A 308 0.40 -19.49 -20.01
CA LEU A 308 1.66 -19.06 -19.42
C LEU A 308 1.98 -19.93 -18.21
N ALA A 309 3.26 -20.22 -17.99
CA ALA A 309 3.71 -20.78 -16.73
C ALA A 309 3.57 -19.74 -15.60
N ALA A 310 3.47 -20.19 -14.35
CA ALA A 310 3.27 -19.30 -13.20
C ALA A 310 4.41 -18.28 -13.06
N GLU A 311 5.65 -18.71 -13.31
CA GLU A 311 6.84 -17.85 -13.26
C GLU A 311 6.81 -16.76 -14.33
N GLU A 312 6.36 -17.11 -15.54
CA GLU A 312 6.17 -16.14 -16.62
C GLU A 312 5.02 -15.17 -16.31
N GLY A 313 3.94 -15.69 -15.70
CA GLY A 313 2.82 -14.89 -15.19
C GLY A 313 3.27 -13.84 -14.19
N MET A 314 4.11 -14.21 -13.22
CA MET A 314 4.65 -13.28 -12.22
C MET A 314 5.54 -12.20 -12.86
N LEU A 315 6.38 -12.57 -13.84
CA LEU A 315 7.19 -11.58 -14.55
C LEU A 315 6.32 -10.59 -15.33
N LYS A 316 5.28 -11.08 -16.02
CA LYS A 316 4.31 -10.24 -16.75
C LYS A 316 3.49 -9.37 -15.80
N ALA A 317 3.18 -9.86 -14.61
CA ALA A 317 2.55 -9.07 -13.56
C ALA A 317 3.42 -7.87 -13.19
N GLN A 318 4.73 -8.07 -13.03
CA GLN A 318 5.63 -6.97 -12.69
C GLN A 318 5.71 -5.94 -13.83
N PHE A 319 5.79 -6.37 -15.09
CA PHE A 319 5.66 -5.46 -16.23
C PHE A 319 4.35 -4.67 -16.19
N LEU A 320 3.23 -5.32 -15.85
CA LEU A 320 1.93 -4.66 -15.75
C LEU A 320 1.91 -3.62 -14.64
N LYS A 321 2.47 -3.93 -13.47
CA LYS A 321 2.58 -2.99 -12.34
C LYS A 321 3.38 -1.75 -12.74
N GLU A 322 4.54 -1.95 -13.37
CA GLU A 322 5.39 -0.86 -13.87
C GLU A 322 4.69 0.00 -14.93
N VAL A 323 3.83 -0.60 -15.77
CA VAL A 323 3.00 0.11 -16.74
C VAL A 323 1.93 0.95 -16.03
N LEU A 324 1.17 0.36 -15.10
CA LEU A 324 0.11 1.06 -14.36
C LEU A 324 0.67 2.26 -13.57
N ASP A 325 1.80 2.08 -12.90
CA ASP A 325 2.47 3.11 -12.10
C ASP A 325 2.90 4.34 -12.92
N ARG A 326 3.11 4.17 -14.23
CA ARG A 326 3.47 5.25 -15.17
C ARG A 326 2.27 5.87 -15.86
N ILE A 327 1.20 5.09 -16.10
CA ILE A 327 -0.03 5.62 -16.69
C ILE A 327 -0.71 6.60 -15.72
N GLY A 328 -0.68 6.30 -14.42
CA GLY A 328 -1.24 7.16 -13.39
C GLY A 328 -1.58 6.42 -12.11
N TYR A 329 -1.72 7.16 -11.00
CA TYR A 329 -2.26 6.60 -9.76
C TYR A 329 -3.67 6.05 -10.00
N VAL A 330 -3.88 4.78 -9.66
CA VAL A 330 -5.16 4.10 -9.86
C VAL A 330 -6.12 4.43 -8.71
N LEU A 331 -7.12 5.25 -9.00
CA LEU A 331 -8.25 5.50 -8.11
C LEU A 331 -9.36 4.49 -8.35
N TRP A 332 -9.74 3.72 -7.32
CA TRP A 332 -10.76 2.68 -7.47
C TRP A 332 -12.12 3.23 -7.86
N GLN A 333 -12.43 4.44 -7.38
CA GLN A 333 -13.69 5.12 -7.67
C GLN A 333 -13.82 5.49 -9.16
N GLU A 334 -12.71 5.54 -9.92
CA GLU A 334 -12.74 5.73 -11.38
C GLU A 334 -12.94 4.44 -12.17
N ILE A 335 -12.94 3.29 -11.49
CA ILE A 335 -13.12 1.96 -12.07
C ILE A 335 -14.55 1.48 -11.80
N ASP A 336 -15.15 0.88 -12.82
CA ASP A 336 -16.49 0.30 -12.76
C ASP A 336 -16.57 -0.81 -11.71
N ASP A 337 -17.54 -0.69 -10.81
CA ASP A 337 -17.80 -1.62 -9.71
C ASP A 337 -19.06 -2.48 -9.92
N SER A 338 -19.65 -2.44 -11.11
CA SER A 338 -20.86 -3.20 -11.41
C SER A 338 -20.55 -4.69 -11.57
N ARG A 339 -21.14 -5.51 -10.69
CA ARG A 339 -21.14 -6.98 -10.80
C ARG A 339 -21.88 -7.49 -12.05
N GLU A 340 -22.78 -6.69 -12.58
CA GLU A 340 -23.58 -7.03 -13.76
C GLU A 340 -22.93 -6.63 -15.09
N ARG A 341 -21.78 -5.94 -15.05
CA ARG A 341 -21.06 -5.59 -16.27
C ARG A 341 -20.73 -6.86 -17.05
N ARG A 342 -21.02 -6.84 -18.35
CA ARG A 342 -20.70 -7.94 -19.28
C ARG A 342 -19.61 -7.58 -20.28
N ALA A 343 -19.54 -6.31 -20.70
CA ALA A 343 -18.56 -5.83 -21.66
C ALA A 343 -17.18 -5.64 -21.02
N PRO A 344 -16.08 -5.85 -21.75
CA PRO A 344 -14.73 -5.59 -21.26
C PRO A 344 -14.57 -4.19 -20.65
N TYR A 345 -13.65 -4.06 -19.69
CA TYR A 345 -13.25 -2.78 -19.12
C TYR A 345 -11.86 -2.42 -19.63
N LEU A 346 -11.81 -1.41 -20.50
CA LEU A 346 -10.56 -0.87 -21.02
C LEU A 346 -10.04 0.20 -20.06
N HIS A 347 -8.90 -0.09 -19.42
CA HIS A 347 -8.23 0.86 -18.54
C HIS A 347 -7.32 1.80 -19.32
N PHE A 348 -6.54 1.26 -20.27
CA PHE A 348 -5.57 2.02 -21.05
C PHE A 348 -5.41 1.46 -22.47
N ARG A 349 -5.14 2.34 -23.43
CA ARG A 349 -4.91 1.99 -24.84
C ARG A 349 -3.68 2.70 -25.37
N HIS A 350 -2.78 1.94 -25.97
CA HIS A 350 -1.60 2.40 -26.70
C HIS A 350 -1.55 1.71 -28.07
N PRO A 351 -0.89 2.28 -29.10
CA PRO A 351 -0.73 1.60 -30.39
C PRO A 351 -0.09 0.20 -30.29
N GLU A 352 0.79 -0.01 -29.31
CA GLU A 352 1.49 -1.30 -29.12
C GLU A 352 0.64 -2.37 -28.41
N ALA A 353 -0.24 -1.96 -27.48
CA ALA A 353 -1.01 -2.87 -26.64
C ALA A 353 -2.11 -2.15 -25.85
N VAL A 354 -2.97 -2.93 -25.18
CA VAL A 354 -4.02 -2.44 -24.28
C VAL A 354 -3.81 -2.96 -22.86
N VAL A 355 -4.37 -2.25 -21.89
CA VAL A 355 -4.64 -2.76 -20.54
C VAL A 355 -6.14 -2.91 -20.40
N GLU A 356 -6.61 -4.15 -20.43
CA GLU A 356 -8.02 -4.50 -20.43
C GLU A 356 -8.32 -5.60 -19.41
N LEU A 357 -9.44 -5.44 -18.70
CA LEU A 357 -10.03 -6.46 -17.84
C LEU A 357 -11.22 -7.10 -18.56
N VAL A 358 -11.29 -8.42 -18.54
CA VAL A 358 -12.35 -9.22 -19.17
C VAL A 358 -12.93 -10.22 -18.16
N ARG A 359 -14.15 -10.69 -18.43
CA ARG A 359 -14.76 -11.78 -17.66
C ARG A 359 -14.25 -13.11 -18.18
N THR A 360 -13.72 -13.93 -17.29
CA THR A 360 -13.22 -15.27 -17.59
C THR A 360 -14.04 -16.30 -16.82
N GLU A 361 -14.60 -17.25 -17.57
CA GLU A 361 -15.29 -18.41 -17.00
C GLU A 361 -14.29 -19.33 -16.29
N GLN A 362 -14.68 -19.77 -15.10
CA GLN A 362 -13.94 -20.70 -14.25
C GLN A 362 -14.44 -22.14 -14.48
N ALA A 363 -13.68 -23.13 -14.00
CA ALA A 363 -14.01 -24.54 -14.17
C ALA A 363 -15.37 -24.95 -13.56
N ASP A 364 -15.84 -24.21 -12.54
CA ASP A 364 -17.13 -24.42 -11.88
C ASP A 364 -18.30 -23.65 -12.55
N GLY A 365 -18.06 -23.00 -13.68
CA GLY A 365 -19.04 -22.18 -14.41
C GLY A 365 -19.25 -20.78 -13.80
N SER A 366 -18.55 -20.43 -12.73
CA SER A 366 -18.52 -19.07 -12.21
C SER A 366 -17.70 -18.15 -13.11
N TYR A 367 -17.82 -16.84 -12.94
CA TYR A 367 -17.05 -15.85 -13.69
C TYR A 367 -16.29 -14.95 -12.73
N ILE A 368 -15.02 -14.72 -13.03
CA ILE A 368 -14.20 -13.68 -12.40
C ILE A 368 -13.68 -12.71 -13.45
N TRP A 369 -13.27 -11.53 -13.01
CA TRP A 369 -12.59 -10.56 -13.84
C TRP A 369 -11.08 -10.76 -13.78
N GLN A 370 -10.42 -10.71 -14.92
CA GLN A 370 -8.97 -10.87 -15.06
C GLN A 370 -8.41 -9.90 -16.10
N PHE A 371 -7.14 -9.55 -15.99
CA PHE A 371 -6.42 -8.91 -17.08
C PHE A 371 -6.38 -9.86 -18.28
N SER A 372 -6.77 -9.35 -19.44
CA SER A 372 -7.00 -10.18 -20.63
C SER A 372 -5.72 -10.86 -21.12
N ALA A 373 -5.88 -11.98 -21.81
CA ALA A 373 -4.76 -12.65 -22.49
C ALA A 373 -4.04 -11.71 -23.48
N GLU A 374 -4.77 -10.76 -24.09
CA GLU A 374 -4.18 -9.72 -24.96
C GLU A 374 -3.30 -8.75 -24.17
N THR A 375 -3.76 -8.29 -23.00
CA THR A 375 -2.94 -7.49 -22.07
C THR A 375 -1.67 -8.26 -21.71
N MET A 376 -1.80 -9.54 -21.34
CA MET A 376 -0.66 -10.39 -20.98
C MET A 376 0.30 -10.65 -22.13
N ALA A 377 -0.18 -10.74 -23.36
CA ALA A 377 0.68 -10.86 -24.53
C ALA A 377 1.49 -9.59 -24.80
N GLY A 378 0.86 -8.41 -24.69
CA GLY A 378 1.44 -7.12 -25.09
C GLY A 378 2.13 -6.30 -23.97
N VAL A 379 1.99 -6.69 -22.70
CA VAL A 379 2.43 -5.87 -21.55
C VAL A 379 3.94 -5.53 -21.58
N ARG A 380 4.77 -6.43 -22.12
CA ARG A 380 6.21 -6.17 -22.24
C ARG A 380 6.47 -5.05 -23.23
N GLN A 381 5.86 -5.11 -24.43
CA GLN A 381 6.00 -4.06 -25.45
C GLN A 381 5.46 -2.73 -24.92
N LEU A 382 4.35 -2.78 -24.19
CA LEU A 382 3.77 -1.61 -23.54
C LEU A 382 4.72 -0.98 -22.53
N PHE A 383 5.36 -1.79 -21.69
CA PHE A 383 6.38 -1.31 -20.76
C PHE A 383 7.56 -0.66 -21.50
N MET A 384 8.08 -1.29 -22.56
CA MET A 384 9.17 -0.72 -23.35
C MET A 384 8.80 0.64 -23.93
N ALA A 385 7.57 0.82 -24.40
CA ALA A 385 7.10 2.09 -24.94
C ALA A 385 6.95 3.18 -23.86
N LEU A 386 6.73 2.80 -22.61
CA LEU A 386 6.47 3.70 -21.50
C LEU A 386 7.65 3.87 -20.54
N GLU A 387 8.75 3.13 -20.68
CA GLU A 387 9.78 3.03 -19.64
C GLU A 387 10.49 4.34 -19.27
N ASP A 388 10.47 5.32 -20.18
CA ASP A 388 11.00 6.67 -19.99
C ASP A 388 9.97 7.64 -19.36
N MET A 389 8.69 7.25 -19.29
CA MET A 389 7.67 8.00 -18.57
C MET A 389 7.94 7.85 -17.06
N PRO A 390 7.99 8.97 -16.30
CA PRO A 390 8.12 8.90 -14.85
C PRO A 390 6.88 8.25 -14.24
N THR A 391 7.04 7.62 -13.08
CA THR A 391 5.91 7.16 -12.28
C THR A 391 5.11 8.36 -11.76
N ASP A 392 3.79 8.20 -11.64
CA ASP A 392 2.91 9.26 -11.17
C ASP A 392 3.12 9.58 -9.68
N GLU A 393 2.76 10.81 -9.28
CA GLU A 393 2.83 11.24 -7.90
C GLU A 393 1.87 10.41 -7.01
N GLY A 394 2.36 9.97 -5.86
CA GLY A 394 1.61 9.16 -4.89
C GLY A 394 1.69 7.65 -5.11
N VAL A 395 2.34 7.17 -6.18
CA VAL A 395 2.65 5.75 -6.33
C VAL A 395 3.78 5.36 -5.37
N THR A 396 3.59 4.30 -4.60
CA THR A 396 4.64 3.73 -3.76
C THR A 396 5.46 2.71 -4.56
N PRO A 397 6.80 2.80 -4.60
CA PRO A 397 7.62 1.80 -5.27
C PRO A 397 7.44 0.42 -4.63
N VAL A 398 7.38 -0.61 -5.46
CA VAL A 398 7.40 -2.01 -5.03
C VAL A 398 8.80 -2.59 -5.17
N ALA A 399 9.11 -3.65 -4.42
CA ALA A 399 10.35 -4.38 -4.61
C ALA A 399 10.44 -4.90 -6.05
N VAL A 400 11.53 -4.58 -6.73
CA VAL A 400 11.77 -5.02 -8.11
C VAL A 400 12.42 -6.40 -8.11
N SER A 401 12.01 -7.27 -9.03
CA SER A 401 12.71 -8.54 -9.21
C SER A 401 14.18 -8.34 -9.66
N PRO A 402 15.07 -9.31 -9.41
CA PRO A 402 16.47 -9.25 -9.86
C PRO A 402 16.61 -9.00 -11.37
N PHE A 403 15.64 -9.45 -12.17
CA PHE A 403 15.59 -9.16 -13.60
C PHE A 403 15.50 -7.64 -13.86
N PHE A 404 14.59 -6.94 -13.19
CA PHE A 404 14.41 -5.49 -13.36
C PHE A 404 15.58 -4.70 -12.78
N GLU A 405 16.17 -5.14 -11.67
CA GLU A 405 17.39 -4.53 -11.12
C GLU A 405 18.52 -4.55 -12.14
N LEU A 406 18.82 -5.72 -12.69
CA LEU A 406 19.86 -5.90 -13.70
C LEU A 406 19.53 -5.13 -14.98
N ARG A 407 18.28 -5.21 -15.45
CA ARG A 407 17.84 -4.47 -16.65
C ARG A 407 18.02 -2.96 -16.48
N ASN A 408 17.67 -2.41 -15.30
CA ASN A 408 17.85 -0.99 -15.00
C ASN A 408 19.33 -0.60 -14.94
N GLN A 409 20.21 -1.46 -14.43
CA GLN A 409 21.66 -1.25 -14.49
C GLN A 409 22.18 -1.26 -15.93
N ILE A 410 21.71 -2.18 -16.76
CA ILE A 410 22.12 -2.25 -18.17
C ILE A 410 21.66 -1.00 -18.93
N ARG A 411 20.46 -0.49 -18.61
CA ARG A 411 19.94 0.76 -19.16
C ARG A 411 20.85 1.95 -18.93
N THR A 412 21.53 2.02 -17.77
CA THR A 412 22.47 3.13 -17.47
C THR A 412 23.77 3.02 -18.23
N VAL A 413 24.13 1.81 -18.70
CA VAL A 413 25.33 1.56 -19.51
C VAL A 413 25.06 1.87 -20.99
N ASP A 414 24.09 1.18 -21.60
CA ASP A 414 23.69 1.40 -23.00
C ASP A 414 22.24 0.94 -23.23
N ARG A 415 21.39 1.87 -23.66
CA ARG A 415 19.98 1.61 -23.97
C ARG A 415 19.79 0.64 -25.12
N ASN A 416 20.68 0.64 -26.11
CA ASN A 416 20.53 -0.23 -27.28
C ASN A 416 20.60 -1.71 -26.89
N LEU A 417 21.24 -2.04 -25.77
CA LEU A 417 21.30 -3.40 -25.25
C LEU A 417 19.94 -3.95 -24.80
N LEU A 418 18.96 -3.07 -24.56
CA LEU A 418 17.58 -3.44 -24.23
C LEU A 418 16.72 -3.69 -25.46
N THR A 419 17.28 -3.53 -26.67
CA THR A 419 16.56 -3.85 -27.90
C THR A 419 16.26 -5.34 -27.94
N GLN A 420 15.01 -5.67 -28.26
CA GLN A 420 14.58 -7.06 -28.36
C GLN A 420 15.11 -7.68 -29.66
N LEU A 421 15.76 -8.84 -29.56
CA LEU A 421 16.16 -9.69 -30.67
C LEU A 421 15.56 -11.09 -30.46
N GLY A 422 14.43 -11.36 -31.10
CA GLY A 422 13.68 -12.61 -30.89
C GLY A 422 13.03 -12.68 -29.50
N PRO A 423 13.23 -13.74 -28.70
CA PRO A 423 12.60 -13.89 -27.38
C PRO A 423 13.25 -13.03 -26.28
N MET A 424 14.46 -12.52 -26.51
CA MET A 424 15.33 -11.94 -25.49
C MET A 424 15.91 -10.59 -25.93
N GLU A 425 16.34 -9.80 -24.96
CA GLU A 425 17.07 -8.54 -25.19
C GLU A 425 18.54 -8.81 -25.56
N LEU A 426 19.17 -7.89 -26.29
CA LEU A 426 20.55 -8.05 -26.76
C LEU A 426 21.54 -8.33 -25.62
N TRP A 427 21.39 -7.69 -24.46
CA TRP A 427 22.25 -7.98 -23.30
C TRP A 427 22.12 -9.41 -22.80
N GLN A 428 20.92 -10.00 -22.89
CA GLN A 428 20.71 -11.37 -22.44
C GLN A 428 21.39 -12.35 -23.41
N TRP A 429 21.36 -12.06 -24.71
CA TRP A 429 22.13 -12.81 -25.70
C TRP A 429 23.64 -12.72 -25.46
N LEU A 430 24.14 -11.54 -25.12
CA LEU A 430 25.55 -11.35 -24.77
C LEU A 430 25.92 -12.15 -23.51
N ALA A 431 25.11 -12.07 -22.45
CA ALA A 431 25.30 -12.82 -21.23
C ALA A 431 25.30 -14.33 -21.46
N LEU A 432 24.36 -14.83 -22.28
CA LEU A 432 24.30 -16.24 -22.67
C LEU A 432 25.54 -16.66 -23.46
N THR A 433 25.99 -15.82 -24.39
CA THR A 433 27.20 -16.09 -25.20
C THR A 433 28.44 -16.18 -24.31
N VAL A 434 28.61 -15.23 -23.38
CA VAL A 434 29.71 -15.25 -22.41
C VAL A 434 29.64 -16.49 -21.52
N TYR A 435 28.44 -16.82 -21.01
CA TYR A 435 28.24 -18.01 -20.20
C TYR A 435 28.63 -19.29 -20.96
N LEU A 436 28.23 -19.43 -22.22
CA LEU A 436 28.59 -20.56 -23.06
C LEU A 436 30.10 -20.63 -23.30
N LEU A 437 30.75 -19.51 -23.60
CA LEU A 437 32.20 -19.46 -23.84
C LEU A 437 33.03 -19.84 -22.60
N VAL A 438 32.57 -19.46 -21.40
CA VAL A 438 33.25 -19.78 -20.13
C VAL A 438 32.93 -21.20 -19.65
N SER A 439 31.78 -21.76 -20.05
CA SER A 439 31.33 -23.09 -19.65
C SER A 439 31.87 -24.22 -20.53
N ILE A 440 32.49 -23.90 -21.66
CA ILE A 440 33.17 -24.87 -22.52
C ILE A 440 34.61 -25.03 -21.98
N PRO A 441 35.00 -26.21 -21.46
CA PRO A 441 36.29 -26.46 -20.83
C PRO A 441 37.48 -26.45 -21.80
#